data_AF-A0A816ZZH6-F1
#
_entry.id   AF-A0A816ZZH6-F1
#
_cell.length_a   1.000
_cell.length_b   1.000
_cell.length_c   1.000
_cell.angle_alpha   90.00
_cell.angle_beta   90.00
_cell.angle_gamma   90.00
#
_symmetry.space_group_name_H-M   'P 1'
#
loop_
_entity.id
_entity.type
_entity.pdbx_description
1 polymer ?
#
loop_
_entity_poly.entity_id
_entity_poly.type
_entity_poly.pdbx_seq_one_letter_code
_entity_poly.pdbx_strand_id
1 'polypeptide(L)'
;MTLTNEYSTQGIHTKHVEIPFSSSPPQVHDISYTNKPNTPESPDFSDSTLLEDQQQQLSDIFRLFPNVFSTNPGRTNKIQHHINIQPGNKPRNSAPYRYSPARHQVIGSNLKEMLQE
;
A
#
# COMPACT_ATOMS: atom_id res chain seq x y z
N MET A 1 -45.13 -22.19 49.43
CA MET A 1 -45.43 -22.82 48.12
C MET A 1 -44.26 -22.52 47.20
N THR A 2 -43.51 -23.55 46.86
CA THR A 2 -42.41 -23.55 45.88
C THR A 2 -42.96 -23.55 44.46
N LEU A 3 -42.33 -22.81 43.55
CA LEU A 3 -42.07 -23.26 42.17
C LEU A 3 -40.76 -22.65 41.69
N THR A 4 -39.77 -23.52 41.57
CA THR A 4 -38.48 -23.37 40.91
C THR A 4 -38.65 -23.27 39.41
N ASN A 5 -37.85 -22.44 38.74
CA ASN A 5 -37.41 -22.71 37.38
C ASN A 5 -35.94 -22.28 37.27
N GLU A 6 -35.08 -23.29 37.20
CA GLU A 6 -33.67 -23.16 36.86
C GLU A 6 -33.55 -23.08 35.33
N TYR A 7 -32.93 -22.02 34.83
CA TYR A 7 -32.35 -22.02 33.50
C TYR A 7 -30.91 -21.51 33.60
N SER A 8 -30.00 -22.46 33.42
CA SER A 8 -28.58 -22.26 33.18
C SER A 8 -28.40 -21.51 31.87
N THR A 9 -27.86 -20.29 31.94
CA THR A 9 -27.26 -19.64 30.77
C THR A 9 -25.79 -19.50 31.07
N GLN A 10 -24.99 -20.39 30.50
CA GLN A 10 -23.54 -20.31 30.49
C GLN A 10 -23.15 -18.91 30.02
N GLY A 11 -22.66 -18.10 30.96
CA GLY A 11 -22.25 -16.73 30.69
C GLY A 11 -21.17 -16.75 29.63
N ILE A 12 -21.40 -16.01 28.54
CA ILE A 12 -20.39 -15.73 27.53
C ILE A 12 -19.22 -15.07 28.27
N HIS A 13 -18.11 -15.79 28.42
CA HIS A 13 -16.90 -15.25 29.01
C HIS A 13 -16.27 -14.31 28.00
N THR A 14 -16.75 -13.06 27.96
CA THR A 14 -16.11 -11.98 27.22
C THR A 14 -14.79 -11.69 27.91
N LYS A 15 -13.71 -12.31 27.43
CA LYS A 15 -12.36 -11.91 27.81
C LYS A 15 -12.19 -10.46 27.38
N HIS A 16 -12.24 -9.54 28.33
CA HIS A 16 -11.89 -8.14 28.12
C HIS A 16 -10.40 -8.12 27.76
N VAL A 17 -10.09 -8.06 26.46
CA VAL A 17 -8.71 -7.88 25.98
C VAL A 17 -8.42 -6.39 26.06
N GLU A 18 -7.85 -5.96 27.18
CA GLU A 18 -7.26 -4.63 27.28
C GLU A 18 -6.01 -4.60 26.41
N ILE A 19 -6.10 -3.95 25.25
CA ILE A 19 -4.91 -3.58 24.48
C ILE A 19 -4.33 -2.34 25.17
N PRO A 20 -3.16 -2.42 25.83
CA PRO A 20 -2.57 -1.25 26.46
C PRO A 20 -2.28 -0.19 25.40
N PHE A 21 -2.66 1.06 25.67
CA PHE A 21 -2.24 2.18 24.84
C PHE A 21 -0.71 2.24 24.84
N SER A 22 -0.11 2.09 23.66
CA SER A 22 1.33 2.28 23.49
C SER A 22 1.68 3.73 23.87
N SER A 23 2.47 3.91 24.91
CA SER A 23 2.99 5.21 25.36
C SER A 23 4.16 5.70 24.51
N SER A 24 4.65 4.88 23.57
CA SER A 24 5.75 5.22 22.69
C SER A 24 5.28 6.22 21.63
N PRO A 25 6.05 7.31 21.37
CA PRO A 25 5.82 8.15 20.21
C PRO A 25 5.84 7.30 18.93
N PRO A 26 5.01 7.61 17.92
CA PRO A 26 5.05 6.91 16.64
C PRO A 26 6.46 7.04 16.05
N GLN A 27 7.10 5.91 15.75
CA GLN A 27 8.39 5.86 15.07
C GLN A 27 8.22 6.42 13.65
N VAL A 28 8.58 7.70 13.45
CA VAL A 28 8.62 8.31 12.12
C VAL A 28 9.86 7.76 11.43
N HIS A 29 9.66 6.82 10.52
CA HIS A 29 10.74 6.36 9.65
C HIS A 29 10.89 7.38 8.53
N ASP A 30 12.09 7.92 8.34
CA ASP A 30 12.40 8.75 7.18
C ASP A 30 12.38 7.85 5.94
N ILE A 31 11.22 7.80 5.29
CA ILE A 31 11.07 7.11 4.01
C ILE A 31 11.60 8.05 2.94
N SER A 32 12.92 8.04 2.72
CA SER A 32 13.52 8.72 1.58
C SER A 32 13.21 7.91 0.32
N TYR A 33 12.08 8.21 -0.33
CA TYR A 33 11.88 7.79 -1.72
C TYR A 33 12.84 8.62 -2.57
N THR A 34 13.87 7.99 -3.11
CA THR A 34 14.74 8.65 -4.07
C THR A 34 13.93 8.88 -5.34
N ASN A 35 13.48 10.11 -5.54
CA ASN A 35 12.84 10.56 -6.77
C ASN A 35 13.86 10.50 -7.90
N LYS A 36 13.97 9.34 -8.56
CA LYS A 36 14.68 9.25 -9.84
C LYS A 36 13.73 9.69 -10.95
N PRO A 37 14.17 10.55 -11.88
CA PRO A 37 13.34 10.99 -13.00
C PRO A 37 12.99 9.81 -13.92
N ASN A 38 11.73 9.76 -14.38
CA ASN A 38 11.15 8.75 -15.27
C ASN A 38 11.70 8.84 -16.72
N THR A 39 12.99 8.61 -16.89
CA THR A 39 13.59 8.35 -18.19
C THR A 39 13.61 6.84 -18.40
N PRO A 40 13.41 6.28 -19.62
CA PRO A 40 13.77 4.90 -19.88
C PRO A 40 15.28 4.75 -19.62
N GLU A 41 15.63 4.41 -18.39
CA GLU A 41 17.01 4.26 -17.96
C GLU A 41 17.57 3.07 -18.74
N SER A 42 18.60 3.34 -19.55
CA SER A 42 19.43 2.26 -20.05
C SER A 42 19.97 1.47 -18.86
N PRO A 43 19.99 0.13 -18.92
CA PRO A 43 20.51 -0.68 -17.83
C PRO A 43 21.92 -0.21 -17.44
N ASP A 44 22.12 0.04 -16.15
CA ASP A 44 23.43 0.38 -15.59
C ASP A 44 24.26 -0.89 -15.44
N PHE A 45 25.40 -0.94 -16.13
CA PHE A 45 26.31 -2.09 -16.15
C PHE A 45 27.54 -1.92 -15.25
N SER A 46 27.63 -0.81 -14.49
CA SER A 46 28.82 -0.43 -13.72
C SER A 46 29.31 -1.51 -12.75
N ASP A 47 28.38 -2.28 -12.17
CA ASP A 47 28.66 -3.36 -11.21
C ASP A 47 28.45 -4.77 -11.80
N SER A 48 28.35 -4.90 -13.13
CA SER A 48 28.01 -6.17 -13.79
C SER A 48 29.23 -7.04 -14.09
N THR A 49 29.05 -8.37 -14.01
CA THR A 49 30.03 -9.38 -14.45
C THR A 49 29.76 -9.88 -15.88
N LEU A 50 28.85 -9.23 -16.61
CA LEU A 50 28.44 -9.63 -17.95
C LEU A 50 29.50 -9.26 -18.99
N LEU A 51 29.66 -10.11 -20.00
CA LEU A 51 30.48 -9.81 -21.17
C LEU A 51 29.83 -8.72 -22.04
N GLU A 52 30.64 -8.01 -22.82
CA GLU A 52 30.19 -6.91 -23.70
C GLU A 52 29.01 -7.32 -24.60
N ASP A 53 29.11 -8.50 -25.24
CA ASP A 53 28.05 -9.04 -26.10
C ASP A 53 26.73 -9.26 -25.35
N GLN A 54 26.81 -9.65 -24.07
CA GLN A 54 25.63 -9.87 -23.23
C GLN A 54 25.02 -8.56 -22.76
N GLN A 55 25.84 -7.55 -22.46
CA GLN A 55 25.37 -6.20 -22.13
C GLN A 55 24.65 -5.58 -23.33
N GLN A 56 25.18 -5.79 -24.54
CA GLN A 56 24.55 -5.34 -25.77
C GLN A 56 23.21 -6.04 -26.01
N GLN A 57 23.16 -7.37 -25.87
CA GLN A 57 21.91 -8.13 -25.98
C GLN A 57 20.86 -7.65 -24.97
N LEU A 58 21.24 -7.37 -23.72
CA LEU A 58 20.30 -6.85 -22.73
C LEU A 58 19.80 -5.46 -23.10
N SER A 59 20.69 -4.58 -23.55
CA SER A 59 20.33 -3.25 -24.03
C SER A 59 19.32 -3.30 -25.19
N ASP A 60 19.51 -4.25 -26.10
CA ASP A 60 18.59 -4.47 -27.22
C ASP A 60 17.21 -4.96 -26.77
N ILE A 61 17.14 -5.80 -25.73
CA ILE A 61 15.87 -6.25 -25.13
C ILE A 61 15.10 -5.07 -24.50
N PHE A 62 15.79 -4.20 -23.76
CA PHE A 62 15.17 -3.00 -23.17
C PHE A 62 14.61 -2.07 -24.25
N ARG A 63 15.30 -1.95 -25.40
CA ARG A 63 14.82 -1.19 -26.57
C ARG A 63 13.65 -1.85 -27.27
N LEU A 64 13.62 -3.18 -27.35
CA LEU A 64 12.57 -3.93 -28.03
C LEU A 64 11.26 -3.95 -27.24
N PHE A 65 11.34 -3.93 -25.91
CA PHE A 65 10.18 -4.00 -25.02
C PHE A 65 10.13 -2.83 -24.02
N PRO A 66 10.06 -1.56 -24.50
CA PRO A 66 10.15 -0.39 -23.63
C PRO A 66 8.99 -0.31 -22.62
N ASN A 67 7.82 -0.85 -22.99
CA ASN A 67 6.64 -0.85 -22.11
C ASN A 67 6.72 -1.92 -21.00
N VAL A 68 7.54 -2.96 -21.17
CA VAL A 68 7.70 -4.02 -20.17
C VAL A 68 8.68 -3.61 -19.08
N PHE A 69 9.76 -2.93 -19.47
CA PHE A 69 10.79 -2.42 -18.57
C PHE A 69 10.56 -0.95 -18.18
N SER A 70 9.32 -0.45 -18.31
CA SER A 70 8.98 0.88 -17.86
C SER A 70 8.98 0.97 -16.34
N THR A 71 9.44 2.09 -15.79
CA THR A 71 9.31 2.41 -14.36
C THR A 71 7.86 2.75 -13.99
N ASN A 72 7.03 3.10 -14.97
CA ASN A 72 5.63 3.44 -14.74
C ASN A 72 4.80 2.15 -14.61
N PRO A 73 3.92 2.06 -13.60
CA PRO A 73 3.04 0.92 -13.46
C PRO A 73 2.10 0.81 -14.67
N GLY A 74 2.06 -0.37 -15.29
CA GLY A 74 1.15 -0.64 -16.39
C GLY A 74 -0.28 -0.91 -15.91
N ARG A 75 -1.28 -0.57 -16.73
CA ARG A 75 -2.68 -0.95 -16.49
C ARG A 75 -2.96 -2.35 -17.02
N THR A 76 -3.62 -3.19 -16.22
CA THR A 76 -4.11 -4.51 -16.65
C THR A 76 -5.63 -4.54 -16.70
N ASN A 77 -6.18 -5.11 -17.77
CA ASN A 77 -7.62 -5.37 -17.90
C ASN A 77 -7.97 -6.83 -17.58
N LYS A 78 -6.99 -7.66 -17.18
CA LYS A 78 -7.20 -9.10 -16.92
C LYS A 78 -8.00 -9.37 -15.65
N ILE A 79 -8.03 -8.42 -14.72
CA ILE A 79 -8.68 -8.59 -13.41
C ILE A 79 -9.54 -7.34 -13.15
N GLN A 80 -10.82 -7.55 -12.91
CA GLN A 80 -11.71 -6.55 -12.34
C GLN A 80 -12.07 -7.02 -10.94
N HIS A 81 -11.70 -6.23 -9.93
CA HIS A 81 -11.98 -6.57 -8.54
C HIS A 81 -13.42 -6.17 -8.20
N HIS A 82 -14.19 -7.12 -7.67
CA HIS A 82 -15.46 -6.86 -7.01
C HIS A 82 -15.27 -7.05 -5.51
N ILE A 83 -15.49 -5.99 -4.73
CA ILE A 83 -15.38 -6.02 -3.26
C ILE A 83 -16.76 -6.31 -2.69
N ASN A 84 -16.94 -7.55 -2.20
CA ASN A 84 -18.19 -7.98 -1.56
C ASN A 84 -18.39 -7.24 -0.23
N ILE A 85 -19.56 -6.62 -0.06
CA ILE A 85 -19.98 -6.01 1.21
C ILE A 85 -20.99 -6.91 1.93
N GLN A 86 -20.95 -6.91 3.27
CA GLN A 86 -21.94 -7.65 4.06
C GLN A 86 -23.35 -7.08 3.82
N PRO A 87 -24.39 -7.94 3.71
CA PRO A 87 -25.77 -7.48 3.56
C PRO A 87 -26.18 -6.52 4.68
N GLY A 88 -26.89 -5.45 4.32
CA GLY A 88 -27.36 -4.44 5.27
C GLY A 88 -26.33 -3.38 5.69
N ASN A 89 -25.09 -3.47 5.22
CA ASN A 89 -24.09 -2.42 5.46
C ASN A 89 -24.47 -1.10 4.77
N LYS A 90 -24.16 0.00 5.46
CA LYS A 90 -24.36 1.37 4.98
C LYS A 90 -23.01 2.08 4.81
N PRO A 91 -22.85 2.97 3.82
CA PRO A 91 -21.63 3.77 3.68
C PRO A 91 -21.34 4.58 4.94
N ARG A 92 -20.08 4.59 5.36
CA ARG A 92 -19.61 5.42 6.48
C ARG A 92 -18.99 6.71 5.93
N ASN A 93 -19.61 7.84 6.26
CA ASN A 93 -19.01 9.14 6.04
C ASN A 93 -18.33 9.61 7.34
N SER A 94 -17.02 9.83 7.30
CA SER A 94 -16.25 10.35 8.42
C SER A 94 -15.37 11.49 7.96
N ALA A 95 -15.36 12.58 8.71
CA ALA A 95 -14.49 13.72 8.45
C ALA A 95 -13.02 13.29 8.53
N PRO A 96 -12.15 13.73 7.59
CA PRO A 96 -10.72 13.48 7.67
C PRO A 96 -10.10 14.10 8.92
N TYR A 97 -9.07 13.43 9.47
CA TYR A 97 -8.26 14.02 10.53
C TYR A 97 -7.45 15.21 10.00
N ARG A 98 -7.17 16.16 10.88
CA ARG A 98 -6.29 17.29 10.58
C ARG A 98 -4.83 16.83 10.57
N TYR A 99 -4.05 17.34 9.62
CA TYR A 99 -2.62 17.11 9.54
C TYR A 99 -1.84 18.41 9.70
N SER A 100 -0.56 18.31 10.07
CA SER A 100 0.33 19.47 10.13
C SER A 100 0.66 20.01 8.72
N PRO A 101 1.01 21.29 8.57
CA PRO A 101 1.36 21.88 7.28
C PRO A 101 2.48 21.13 6.54
N ALA A 102 3.54 20.73 7.26
CA ALA A 102 4.65 19.96 6.68
C ALA A 102 4.18 18.62 6.10
N ARG A 103 3.31 17.89 6.82
CA ARG A 103 2.75 16.61 6.34
C ARG A 103 1.82 16.81 5.14
N HIS A 104 1.03 17.88 5.13
CA HIS A 104 0.19 18.24 3.99
C HIS A 104 1.00 18.43 2.71
N GLN A 105 2.18 19.06 2.81
CA GLN A 105 3.03 19.29 1.64
C GLN A 105 3.54 17.97 1.04
N VAL A 106 4.02 17.04 1.88
CA VAL A 106 4.50 15.72 1.44
C VAL A 106 3.38 14.92 0.77
N ILE A 107 2.21 14.84 1.42
CA ILE A 107 1.04 14.15 0.86
C ILE A 107 0.65 14.80 -0.47
N GLY A 108 0.64 16.13 -0.54
CA GLY A 108 0.31 16.86 -1.76
C GLY A 108 1.25 16.57 -2.92
N SER A 109 2.55 16.42 -2.66
CA SER A 109 3.54 16.05 -3.69
C SER A 109 3.29 14.64 -4.22
N ASN A 110 3.12 13.66 -3.33
CA ASN A 110 2.88 12.26 -3.74
C ASN A 110 1.54 12.12 -4.47
N LEU A 111 0.50 12.83 -4.03
CA LEU A 111 -0.79 12.83 -4.74
C LEU A 111 -0.69 13.43 -6.14
N LYS A 112 0.11 14.48 -6.33
CA LYS A 112 0.34 15.05 -7.66
C LYS A 112 1.01 14.03 -8.59
N GLU A 113 2.01 13.31 -8.09
CA GLU A 113 2.66 12.22 -8.83
C GLU A 113 1.67 11.13 -9.21
N MET A 114 0.88 10.62 -8.25
CA MET A 114 -0.10 9.56 -8.49
C MET A 114 -1.24 9.96 -9.44
N LEU A 115 -1.52 11.26 -9.58
CA LEU A 115 -2.61 11.77 -10.42
C LEU A 115 -2.12 12.32 -11.78
N GLN A 116 -0.82 12.25 -12.06
CA GLN A 116 -0.23 12.76 -13.32
C GLN A 116 -0.33 11.77 -14.50
N GLU A 117 -1.14 10.72 -14.39
CA GLU A 117 -1.42 9.75 -15.47
C GLU A 117 -2.48 10.21 -16.47
#